data_AF-A0A1Y5GEE3-F1
#
_entry.id   AF-A0A1Y5GEE3-F1
#
_cell.length_a   1.000
_cell.length_b   1.000
_cell.length_c   1.000
_cell.angle_alpha   90.00
_cell.angle_beta   90.00
_cell.angle_gamma   90.00
#
_symmetry.space_group_name_H-M   'P 1'
#
loop_
_entity.id
_entity.type
_entity.pdbx_description
1 polymer ?
#
loop_
_entity_poly.entity_id
_entity_poly.type
_entity_poly.pdbx_seq_one_letter_code
_entity_poly.pdbx_strand_id
1 'polypeptide(L)'
;MASEKPTMILLSKTDLNRDDISALSDSEAWKLIYSYRSTTAQDTRLQVCFTGFGTSKKQELVEIADQSKFKVVLSVTKRLDFLCGGENSGSKKIEKAEAQGVQFLNEKQFLCLIETGEIPKI
;
A
#
# COMPACT_ATOMS: atom_id res chain seq x y z
N MET A 1 27.36 18.02 16.90
CA MET A 1 27.45 16.57 17.01
C MET A 1 26.06 15.97 16.93
N ALA A 2 25.90 14.93 16.13
CA ALA A 2 24.64 14.20 15.98
C ALA A 2 24.23 13.54 17.29
N SER A 3 22.93 13.47 17.56
CA SER A 3 22.39 12.75 18.72
C SER A 3 22.53 11.22 18.55
N GLU A 4 22.33 10.50 19.64
CA GLU A 4 22.52 9.03 19.68
C GLU A 4 21.63 8.30 18.67
N LYS A 5 20.37 8.74 18.50
CA LYS A 5 19.41 8.12 17.58
C LYS A 5 19.86 8.16 16.10
N PRO A 6 20.13 9.31 15.48
CA PRO A 6 20.62 9.35 14.12
C PRO A 6 21.98 8.67 13.97
N THR A 7 22.83 8.70 15.01
CA THR A 7 24.10 7.95 15.02
C THR A 7 23.89 6.45 14.88
N MET A 8 23.00 5.88 15.69
CA MET A 8 22.68 4.45 15.63
C MET A 8 22.04 4.06 14.29
N ILE A 9 21.19 4.92 13.73
CA ILE A 9 20.56 4.67 12.43
C ILE A 9 21.61 4.68 11.31
N LEU A 10 22.52 5.66 11.28
CA LEU A 10 23.57 5.76 10.25
C LEU A 10 24.56 4.59 10.34
N LEU A 11 25.01 4.21 11.54
CA LEU A 11 25.87 3.03 11.74
C LEU A 11 25.21 1.73 11.23
N SER A 12 23.89 1.62 11.30
CA SER A 12 23.15 0.44 10.83
C SER A 12 22.84 0.46 9.32
N LYS A 13 22.90 1.62 8.67
CA LYS A 13 22.39 1.82 7.30
C LYS A 13 23.47 2.27 6.30
N THR A 14 24.67 2.59 6.78
CA THR A 14 25.78 3.12 5.99
C THR A 14 27.10 2.55 6.50
N ASP A 15 28.16 2.63 5.70
CA ASP A 15 29.53 2.25 6.10
C ASP A 15 30.27 3.36 6.87
N LEU A 16 29.56 4.40 7.32
CA LEU A 16 30.16 5.47 8.11
C LEU A 16 30.57 4.97 9.49
N ASN A 17 31.73 5.41 9.97
CA ASN A 17 32.16 5.14 11.33
C ASN A 17 31.62 6.19 12.32
N ARG A 18 31.84 5.96 13.61
CA ARG A 18 31.37 6.85 14.68
C ARG A 18 31.99 8.24 14.61
N ASP A 19 33.26 8.35 14.21
CA ASP A 19 33.97 9.63 14.15
C ASP A 19 33.40 10.49 13.02
N ASP A 20 33.17 9.91 11.85
CA ASP A 20 32.55 10.57 10.69
C ASP A 20 31.14 11.08 11.03
N ILE A 21 30.35 10.30 11.77
CA ILE A 21 29.00 10.69 12.18
C ILE A 21 29.04 11.75 13.30
N SER A 22 30.03 11.70 14.18
CA SER A 22 30.19 12.70 15.26
C SER A 22 30.48 14.10 14.73
N ALA A 23 31.15 14.19 13.57
CA ALA A 23 31.42 15.44 12.87
C ALA A 23 30.16 16.10 12.29
N LEU A 24 29.07 15.34 12.09
CA LEU A 24 27.80 15.88 11.63
C LEU A 24 27.07 16.64 12.74
N SER A 25 26.32 17.68 12.37
CA SER A 25 25.24 18.19 13.20
C SER A 25 24.06 17.23 13.20
N ASP A 26 23.17 17.36 14.19
CA ASP A 26 21.96 16.54 14.27
C ASP A 26 21.10 16.68 13.00
N SER A 27 20.98 17.90 12.47
CA SER A 27 20.24 18.17 11.23
C SER A 27 20.86 17.48 10.01
N GLU A 28 22.19 17.49 9.88
CA GLU A 28 22.89 16.85 8.76
C GLU A 28 22.77 15.33 8.84
N ALA A 29 22.89 14.75 10.03
CA ALA A 29 22.70 13.32 10.23
C ALA A 29 21.27 12.89 9.87
N TRP A 30 20.25 13.67 10.25
CA TRP A 30 18.87 13.43 9.83
C TRP A 30 18.68 13.58 8.32
N LYS A 31 19.23 14.63 7.70
CA LYS A 31 19.19 14.80 6.24
C LYS A 31 19.78 13.60 5.50
N LEU A 32 20.90 13.08 6.00
CA LEU A 32 21.57 11.92 5.45
C LEU A 32 20.72 10.64 5.60
N ILE A 33 20.09 10.44 6.76
CA ILE A 33 19.13 9.35 6.96
C ILE A 33 17.96 9.47 5.98
N TYR A 34 17.44 10.67 5.75
CA TYR A 34 16.34 10.88 4.80
C TYR A 34 16.78 10.62 3.35
N SER A 35 18.02 10.91 2.97
CA SER A 35 18.53 10.59 1.63
C SER A 35 18.79 9.10 1.44
N TYR A 36 19.15 8.36 2.51
CA TYR A 36 19.40 6.92 2.47
C TYR A 36 18.17 6.05 2.74
N ARG A 37 17.12 6.59 3.36
CA ARG A 37 15.82 5.91 3.38
C ARG A 37 15.49 5.64 1.93
N SER A 38 15.53 4.36 1.56
CA SER A 38 15.33 3.98 0.17
C SER A 38 14.07 4.67 -0.30
N THR A 39 14.14 5.31 -1.46
CA THR A 39 12.95 5.51 -2.26
C THR A 39 12.48 4.10 -2.60
N THR A 40 11.81 3.41 -1.67
CA THR A 40 11.21 2.11 -1.93
C THR A 40 10.36 2.35 -3.16
N ALA A 41 10.70 1.69 -4.26
CA ALA A 41 10.02 1.87 -5.52
C ALA A 41 8.52 1.76 -5.21
N GLN A 42 7.78 2.84 -5.46
CA GLN A 42 6.37 2.88 -5.11
C GLN A 42 5.70 1.78 -5.91
N ASP A 43 5.00 0.88 -5.23
CA ASP A 43 4.22 -0.15 -5.91
C ASP A 43 3.19 0.55 -6.82
N THR A 44 3.33 0.34 -8.12
CA THR A 44 2.52 0.96 -9.18
C THR A 44 1.33 0.11 -9.59
N ARG A 45 1.18 -1.09 -9.02
CA ARG A 45 0.03 -1.95 -9.29
C ARG A 45 -1.27 -1.29 -8.83
N LEU A 46 -2.35 -1.56 -9.57
CA LEU A 46 -3.71 -1.17 -9.19
C LEU A 46 -4.09 -1.81 -7.86
N GLN A 47 -4.72 -1.03 -6.97
CA GLN A 47 -5.11 -1.46 -5.65
C GLN A 47 -6.55 -1.92 -5.61
N VAL A 48 -6.77 -3.09 -5.02
CA VAL A 48 -8.10 -3.62 -4.73
C VAL A 48 -8.25 -3.91 -3.24
N CYS A 49 -9.41 -3.54 -2.69
CA CYS A 49 -9.81 -3.90 -1.33
C CYS A 49 -11.05 -4.78 -1.39
N PHE A 50 -11.02 -5.94 -0.74
CA PHE A 50 -12.18 -6.82 -0.62
C PHE A 50 -12.91 -6.58 0.70
N THR A 51 -14.23 -6.43 0.62
CA THR A 51 -15.10 -6.25 1.79
C THR A 51 -16.39 -7.05 1.62
N GLY A 52 -17.01 -7.48 2.73
CA GLY A 52 -18.30 -8.17 2.70
C GLY A 52 -18.30 -9.62 2.19
N PHE A 53 -17.13 -10.23 2.01
CA PHE A 53 -16.98 -11.65 1.64
C PHE A 53 -16.68 -12.52 2.87
N GLY A 54 -17.18 -13.75 2.88
CA GLY A 54 -16.78 -14.78 3.84
C GLY A 54 -15.30 -15.17 3.69
N THR A 55 -14.70 -15.77 4.72
CA THR A 55 -13.24 -16.03 4.79
C THR A 55 -12.69 -16.76 3.57
N SER A 56 -13.27 -17.91 3.20
CA SER A 56 -12.77 -18.71 2.08
C SER A 56 -12.88 -17.99 0.74
N LYS A 57 -14.03 -17.34 0.48
CA LYS A 57 -14.26 -16.58 -0.75
C LYS A 57 -13.34 -15.36 -0.83
N LYS A 58 -13.13 -14.66 0.28
CA LYS A 58 -12.18 -13.56 0.35
C LYS A 58 -10.77 -14.02 0.02
N GLN A 59 -10.34 -15.15 0.56
CA GLN A 59 -9.02 -15.70 0.28
C GLN A 59 -8.85 -16.04 -1.21
N GLU A 60 -9.83 -16.70 -1.81
CA GLU A 60 -9.85 -16.99 -3.25
C GLU A 60 -9.68 -15.71 -4.10
N LEU A 61 -10.44 -14.66 -3.80
CA LEU A 61 -10.35 -13.38 -4.51
C LEU A 61 -9.00 -12.68 -4.35
N VAL A 62 -8.37 -12.83 -3.18
CA VAL A 62 -7.02 -12.31 -2.92
C VAL A 62 -5.99 -13.04 -3.77
N GLU A 63 -6.05 -14.37 -3.82
CA GLU A 63 -5.14 -15.19 -4.62
C GLU A 63 -5.25 -14.86 -6.11
N ILE A 64 -6.47 -14.72 -6.63
CA ILE A 64 -6.73 -14.31 -8.02
C ILE A 64 -6.16 -12.91 -8.29
N ALA A 65 -6.37 -11.95 -7.38
CA ALA A 65 -5.88 -10.58 -7.53
C ALA A 65 -4.34 -10.53 -7.57
N ASP A 66 -3.68 -11.26 -6.68
CA ASP A 66 -2.22 -11.31 -6.61
C ASP A 66 -1.62 -11.97 -7.88
N GLN A 67 -2.24 -13.04 -8.39
CA GLN A 67 -1.86 -13.66 -9.66
C GLN A 67 -2.04 -12.70 -10.86
N SER A 68 -3.02 -11.81 -10.77
CA SER A 68 -3.37 -10.85 -11.83
C SER A 68 -2.63 -9.51 -11.70
N LYS A 69 -1.56 -9.46 -10.89
CA LYS A 69 -0.74 -8.25 -10.64
C LYS A 69 -1.50 -7.06 -10.06
N PHE A 70 -2.59 -7.30 -9.33
CA PHE A 70 -3.15 -6.28 -8.45
C PHE A 70 -2.37 -6.23 -7.14
N LYS A 71 -2.51 -5.13 -6.42
CA LYS A 71 -2.07 -4.99 -5.03
C LYS A 71 -3.27 -5.08 -4.12
N VAL A 72 -3.38 -6.17 -3.37
CA VAL A 72 -4.43 -6.32 -2.37
C VAL A 72 -4.13 -5.46 -1.16
N VAL A 73 -5.11 -4.65 -0.73
CA VAL A 73 -5.01 -3.82 0.48
C VAL A 73 -6.15 -4.12 1.45
N LEU A 74 -5.84 -4.08 2.75
CA LEU A 74 -6.77 -4.45 3.81
C LEU A 74 -7.76 -3.33 4.19
N SER A 75 -7.48 -2.11 3.76
CA SER A 75 -8.27 -0.91 4.07
C SER A 75 -8.37 0.00 2.86
N VAL A 76 -9.32 0.94 2.90
CA VAL A 76 -9.43 1.99 1.89
C VAL A 76 -8.25 2.95 2.06
N THR A 77 -7.23 2.78 1.21
CA THR A 77 -6.05 3.64 1.14
C THR A 77 -6.37 4.90 0.32
N LYS A 78 -5.45 5.88 0.32
CA LYS A 78 -5.57 7.09 -0.52
C LYS A 78 -5.42 6.82 -2.03
N ARG A 79 -4.87 5.66 -2.40
CA ARG A 79 -4.60 5.25 -3.79
C ARG A 79 -5.43 4.01 -4.15
N LEU A 80 -6.57 3.82 -3.49
CA LEU A 80 -7.41 2.67 -3.78
C LEU A 80 -8.08 2.89 -5.14
N ASP A 81 -7.89 1.96 -6.07
CA ASP A 81 -8.53 2.03 -7.39
C ASP A 81 -9.91 1.36 -7.35
N PHE A 82 -10.00 0.19 -6.69
CA PHE A 82 -11.22 -0.61 -6.64
C PHE A 82 -11.62 -1.04 -5.24
N LEU A 83 -12.90 -0.86 -4.90
CA LEU A 83 -13.52 -1.51 -3.75
C LEU A 83 -14.42 -2.63 -4.28
N CYS A 84 -14.01 -3.88 -4.04
CA CYS A 84 -14.79 -5.05 -4.41
C CYS A 84 -15.63 -5.49 -3.20
N GLY A 85 -16.95 -5.39 -3.33
CA GLY A 85 -17.91 -5.63 -2.26
C GLY A 85 -18.77 -6.88 -2.49
N GLY A 86 -18.83 -7.74 -1.46
CA GLY A 86 -19.79 -8.84 -1.35
C GLY A 86 -21.04 -8.45 -0.55
N GLU A 87 -21.90 -9.44 -0.30
CA GLU A 87 -23.21 -9.27 0.36
C GLU A 87 -23.14 -8.60 1.75
N ASN A 88 -22.07 -8.82 2.50
CA ASN A 88 -21.92 -8.30 3.86
C ASN A 88 -21.08 -7.01 3.93
N SER A 89 -21.07 -6.21 2.87
CA SER A 89 -20.20 -5.03 2.79
C SER A 89 -20.61 -3.94 3.79
N GLY A 90 -19.77 -3.68 4.79
CA GLY A 90 -20.04 -2.70 5.83
C GLY A 90 -20.02 -1.25 5.33
N SER A 91 -21.01 -0.46 5.77
CA SER A 91 -21.27 0.94 5.38
C SER A 91 -20.05 1.85 5.47
N LYS A 92 -19.25 1.78 6.54
CA LYS A 92 -18.07 2.65 6.73
C LYS A 92 -17.02 2.55 5.62
N LYS A 93 -16.84 1.37 5.02
CA LYS A 93 -15.87 1.18 3.92
C LYS A 93 -16.44 1.72 2.61
N ILE A 94 -17.74 1.56 2.41
CA ILE A 94 -18.47 2.10 1.25
C ILE A 94 -18.41 3.62 1.26
N GLU A 95 -18.85 4.26 2.34
CA GLU A 95 -18.86 5.72 2.50
C GLU A 95 -17.47 6.33 2.24
N LYS A 96 -16.42 5.72 2.80
CA LYS A 96 -15.04 6.20 2.62
C LYS A 96 -14.54 6.06 1.19
N ALA A 97 -14.96 5.00 0.48
CA ALA A 97 -14.59 4.77 -0.90
C ALA A 97 -15.36 5.68 -1.86
N GLU A 98 -16.66 5.86 -1.64
CA GLU A 98 -17.50 6.81 -2.38
C GLU A 98 -16.99 8.24 -2.25
N ALA A 99 -16.63 8.68 -1.03
CA ALA A 99 -16.08 10.01 -0.79
C ALA A 99 -14.75 10.28 -1.54
N GLN A 100 -14.04 9.23 -1.95
CA GLN A 100 -12.79 9.31 -2.71
C GLN A 100 -12.99 9.06 -4.21
N GLY A 101 -14.21 8.76 -4.67
CA GLY A 101 -14.48 8.42 -6.07
C GLY A 101 -13.89 7.07 -6.49
N VAL A 102 -13.71 6.14 -5.55
CA VAL A 102 -13.20 4.78 -5.83
C VAL A 102 -14.22 4.01 -6.66
N GLN A 103 -13.74 3.25 -7.65
CA GLN A 103 -14.62 2.41 -8.46
C GLN A 103 -15.13 1.23 -7.64
N PHE A 104 -16.46 1.09 -7.58
CA PHE A 104 -17.10 -0.04 -6.91
C PHE A 104 -17.31 -1.21 -7.88
N LEU A 105 -17.00 -2.42 -7.43
CA LEU A 105 -17.20 -3.66 -8.17
C LEU A 105 -17.86 -4.72 -7.28
N ASN A 106 -18.72 -5.55 -7.85
CA ASN A 106 -19.07 -6.84 -7.26
C ASN A 106 -18.09 -7.94 -7.71
N GLU A 107 -18.23 -9.16 -7.16
CA GLU A 107 -17.39 -10.31 -7.50
C GLU A 107 -17.33 -10.56 -9.02
N LYS A 108 -18.48 -10.60 -9.69
CA LYS A 108 -18.56 -10.88 -11.14
C LYS A 108 -17.85 -9.82 -11.96
N GLN A 109 -18.03 -8.55 -11.61
CA GLN A 109 -17.38 -7.43 -12.30
C GLN A 109 -15.87 -7.45 -12.09
N PHE A 110 -15.41 -7.79 -10.88
CA PHE A 110 -13.98 -7.93 -10.60
C PHE A 110 -13.34 -9.09 -11.38
N LEU A 111 -14.01 -10.25 -11.45
CA LEU A 111 -13.51 -11.38 -12.25
C LEU A 111 -13.48 -11.06 -13.74
N CYS A 112 -14.51 -10.38 -14.26
CA CYS A 112 -14.53 -9.94 -15.65
C CYS A 112 -13.42 -8.93 -15.96
N LEU A 113 -13.16 -7.99 -15.04
CA LEU A 113 -12.04 -7.04 -15.15
C LEU A 113 -10.69 -7.75 -15.25
N ILE A 114 -10.48 -8.79 -14.44
CA ILE A 114 -9.25 -9.58 -14.49
C ILE A 114 -9.11 -10.33 -15.82
N GLU A 115 -10.20 -10.93 -16.30
CA GLU A 115 -10.19 -11.75 -17.51
C GLU A 115 -10.05 -10.92 -18.79
N THR A 116 -10.72 -9.77 -18.85
CA THR A 116 -10.88 -8.98 -20.08
C THR A 116 -10.11 -7.66 -20.08
N GLY A 117 -9.75 -7.15 -18.90
CA GLY A 117 -9.23 -5.80 -18.73
C GLY A 117 -10.31 -4.71 -18.80
N GLU A 118 -11.59 -5.07 -18.96
CA GLU A 118 -12.70 -4.13 -19.07
C GLU A 118 -13.57 -4.13 -17.82
N ILE A 119 -14.12 -2.96 -17.46
CA ILE A 119 -15.12 -2.86 -16.39
C ILE A 119 -16.50 -3.03 -17.04
N PRO A 120 -17.25 -4.12 -16.76
CA PRO A 120 -18.56 -4.29 -17.34
C PRO A 120 -19.50 -3.18 -16.87
N LYS A 121 -20.09 -2.48 -17.83
CA LYS A 121 -21.20 -1.55 -17.58
C LYS A 121 -22.44 -2.38 -17.30
N ILE A 122 -23.11 -2.06 -16.20
CA ILE A 122 -24.45 -2.57 -15.89
C ILE A 122 -25.44 -1.85 -16.81
#